data_AF-A0A3S0E6E2-F1
#
_entry.id   AF-A0A3S0E6E2-F1
#
_cell.length_a   1.000
_cell.length_b   1.000
_cell.length_c   1.000
_cell.angle_alpha   90.00
_cell.angle_beta   90.00
_cell.angle_gamma   90.00
#
_symmetry.space_group_name_H-M   'P 1'
#
loop_
_entity.id
_entity.type
_entity.pdbx_description
1 polymer ?
#
loop_
_entity_poly.entity_id
_entity_poly.type
_entity_poly.pdbx_seq_one_letter_code
_entity_poly.pdbx_strand_id
1 'polypeptide(L)'
;MRIATAYTYSQTISNLQERQQKLATSQEQLTSGKRVNYASDDPTAAARAERALAQIARTEADQRTLDASKNVMNIAESALGNATDLLQTARETLVSAGNGSYSDSDRQALLAKLKDIRSQLLTVANTSDGSGGYVFGGQGSSSPPFVDTTTGVIFQGAAGETLASQADHLNLTVDGQQIWLNGKSGNGVFNTAQGTNVNTGQANTGTGWISAGTVSTPSQVPYPANPSPTYAIQFHVSGSTTTYDVLEDGNPIATGQPYTSNQQIAIPGKGMAVGISGAPADGDSFNITEAHNNLNIFTSLDKVISALSTPNQRGGQVQQAVNTGMAQMDAALASVQGGRAAVGEQLNRMDGIQTRNDSLKLAAQTEKSNAEDLDMVAAISSFQNQQTGYQAALQSYASIQKLSLFQYING
;
A
#
# COMPACT_ATOMS: atom_id res chain seq x y z
N MET A 1 53.70 73.12 -11.38
CA MET A 1 52.87 72.62 -10.26
C MET A 1 51.36 72.61 -10.51
N ARG A 2 50.77 73.36 -11.46
CA ARG A 2 49.32 73.33 -11.77
C ARG A 2 48.76 72.00 -12.31
N ILE A 3 49.57 71.20 -12.99
CA ILE A 3 49.16 69.88 -13.55
C ILE A 3 49.11 68.82 -12.44
N ALA A 4 50.00 68.90 -11.45
CA ALA A 4 50.01 67.99 -10.29
C ALA A 4 48.77 68.18 -9.40
N THR A 5 48.26 69.41 -9.25
CA THR A 5 47.05 69.72 -8.47
C THR A 5 45.74 69.29 -9.15
N ALA A 6 45.66 69.34 -10.48
CA ALA A 6 44.49 68.83 -11.20
C ALA A 6 44.40 67.29 -11.15
N TYR A 7 45.55 66.61 -11.22
CA TYR A 7 45.64 65.16 -11.09
C TYR A 7 45.28 64.67 -9.68
N THR A 8 45.76 65.33 -8.62
CA THR A 8 45.40 64.96 -7.23
C THR A 8 43.93 65.22 -6.91
N TYR A 9 43.34 66.28 -7.47
CA TYR A 9 41.93 66.60 -7.31
C TYR A 9 41.01 65.55 -7.98
N SER A 10 41.29 65.22 -9.24
CA SER A 10 40.56 64.18 -9.96
C SER A 10 40.70 62.81 -9.29
N GLN A 11 41.90 62.43 -8.83
CA GLN A 11 42.11 61.19 -8.09
C GLN A 11 41.29 61.15 -6.79
N THR A 12 41.18 62.27 -6.08
CA THR A 12 40.44 62.34 -4.82
C THR A 12 38.93 62.25 -5.05
N ILE A 13 38.40 62.90 -6.10
CA ILE A 13 37.00 62.77 -6.50
C ILE A 13 36.69 61.33 -6.91
N SER A 14 37.54 60.70 -7.73
CA SER A 14 37.35 59.30 -8.13
C SER A 14 37.35 58.36 -6.92
N ASN A 15 38.26 58.55 -5.96
CA ASN A 15 38.27 57.78 -4.71
C ASN A 15 37.01 58.01 -3.87
N LEU A 16 36.45 59.22 -3.89
CA LEU A 16 35.26 59.59 -3.11
C LEU A 16 33.99 58.99 -3.74
N GLN A 17 33.88 59.04 -5.07
CA GLN A 17 32.84 58.35 -5.83
C GLN A 17 32.90 56.83 -5.64
N GLU A 18 34.10 56.23 -5.66
CA GLU A 18 34.26 54.79 -5.41
C GLU A 18 33.80 54.41 -3.99
N ARG A 19 34.12 55.23 -2.98
CA ARG A 19 33.66 54.99 -1.60
C ARG A 19 32.15 55.18 -1.44
N GLN A 20 31.57 56.17 -2.11
CA GLN A 20 30.13 56.37 -2.14
C GLN A 20 29.42 55.17 -2.77
N GLN A 21 29.95 54.62 -3.87
CA GLN A 21 29.41 53.42 -4.52
C GLN A 21 29.50 52.20 -3.61
N LYS A 22 30.63 51.97 -2.94
CA LYS A 22 30.79 50.87 -1.98
C LYS A 22 29.81 50.96 -0.81
N LEU A 23 29.61 52.18 -0.28
CA LEU A 23 28.64 52.42 0.79
C LEU A 23 27.20 52.11 0.34
N ALA A 24 26.84 52.53 -0.88
CA ALA A 24 25.52 52.25 -1.45
C ALA A 24 25.29 50.74 -1.65
N THR A 25 26.29 50.02 -2.18
CA THR A 25 26.21 48.56 -2.31
C THR A 25 26.11 47.85 -0.97
N SER A 26 26.92 48.22 0.03
CA SER A 26 26.81 47.64 1.38
C SER A 26 25.47 47.98 2.05
N GLN A 27 24.90 49.15 1.78
CA GLN A 27 23.54 49.49 2.23
C GLN A 27 22.49 48.58 1.56
N GLU A 28 22.58 48.36 0.25
CA GLU A 28 21.69 47.47 -0.50
C GLU A 28 21.77 46.02 0.02
N GLN A 29 22.97 45.51 0.25
CA GLN A 29 23.21 44.19 0.84
C GLN A 29 22.63 44.08 2.24
N LEU A 30 22.81 45.10 3.09
CA LEU A 30 22.22 45.13 4.44
C LEU A 30 20.69 45.18 4.41
N THR A 31 20.09 45.91 3.46
CA THR A 31 18.62 45.99 3.34
C THR A 31 18.00 44.73 2.74
N SER A 32 18.69 44.07 1.80
CA SER A 32 18.22 42.84 1.17
C SER A 32 18.53 41.59 2.00
N GLY A 33 19.50 41.66 2.91
CA GLY A 33 20.02 40.52 3.67
C GLY A 33 20.86 39.55 2.84
N LYS A 34 21.18 39.92 1.60
CA LYS A 34 21.88 39.06 0.63
C LYS A 34 23.24 39.64 0.28
N ARG A 35 24.24 38.77 0.23
CA ARG A 35 25.58 39.10 -0.27
C ARG A 35 25.58 39.24 -1.80
N VAL A 36 24.80 38.41 -2.49
CA VAL A 36 24.69 38.38 -3.95
C VAL A 36 23.27 38.77 -4.32
N ASN A 37 23.06 40.01 -4.78
CA ASN A 37 21.73 40.48 -5.17
C ASN A 37 21.54 40.37 -6.69
N TYR A 38 22.62 40.60 -7.46
CA TYR A 38 22.64 40.44 -8.90
C TYR A 38 23.72 39.43 -9.32
N ALA A 39 23.52 38.76 -10.47
CA ALA A 39 24.51 37.84 -11.03
C ALA A 39 25.85 38.52 -11.36
N SER A 40 25.86 39.85 -11.52
CA SER A 40 27.08 40.65 -11.69
C SER A 40 27.93 40.78 -10.42
N ASP A 41 27.34 40.59 -9.23
CA ASP A 41 28.05 40.77 -7.95
C ASP A 41 29.04 39.61 -7.70
N ASP A 42 28.60 38.38 -7.99
CA ASP A 42 29.42 37.16 -7.95
C ASP A 42 28.77 36.08 -8.85
N PRO A 43 29.21 35.96 -10.12
CA PRO A 43 28.58 35.03 -11.06
C PRO A 43 28.73 33.56 -10.63
N THR A 44 29.76 33.23 -9.83
CA THR A 44 30.00 31.86 -9.38
C THR A 44 29.05 31.46 -8.25
N ALA A 45 28.82 32.37 -7.31
CA ALA A 45 27.87 32.17 -6.23
C ALA A 45 26.42 32.22 -6.73
N ALA A 46 26.10 33.15 -7.64
CA ALA A 46 24.81 33.16 -8.32
C ALA A 46 24.51 31.81 -9.01
N ALA A 47 25.48 31.25 -9.74
CA ALA A 47 25.33 29.95 -10.38
C ALA A 47 25.20 28.76 -9.38
N ARG A 48 25.70 28.88 -8.15
CA ARG A 48 25.47 27.89 -7.08
C ARG A 48 24.06 28.02 -6.50
N ALA A 49 23.64 29.25 -6.19
CA ALA A 49 22.31 29.54 -5.68
C ALA A 49 21.22 29.07 -6.65
N GLU A 50 21.38 29.32 -7.95
CA GLU A 50 20.44 28.85 -8.99
C GLU A 50 20.37 27.32 -9.09
N ARG A 51 21.50 26.62 -9.00
CA ARG A 51 21.50 25.15 -8.96
C ARG A 51 20.80 24.61 -7.72
N ALA A 52 21.03 25.24 -6.58
CA ALA A 52 20.36 24.88 -5.34
C ALA A 52 18.85 25.14 -5.40
N LEU A 53 18.41 26.26 -5.99
CA LEU A 53 16.99 26.55 -6.24
C LEU A 53 16.35 25.50 -7.16
N ALA A 54 17.02 25.13 -8.25
CA ALA A 54 16.54 24.09 -9.15
C ALA A 54 16.39 22.73 -8.42
N GLN A 55 17.33 22.39 -7.53
CA GLN A 55 17.24 21.19 -6.70
C GLN A 55 16.06 21.27 -5.71
N ILE A 56 15.85 22.40 -5.04
CA ILE A 56 14.70 22.61 -4.14
C ILE A 56 13.39 22.40 -4.91
N ALA A 57 13.23 23.03 -6.07
CA ALA A 57 12.03 22.93 -6.88
C ALA A 57 11.75 21.50 -7.34
N ARG A 58 12.79 20.73 -7.69
CA ARG A 58 12.68 19.30 -8.02
C ARG A 58 12.21 18.50 -6.82
N THR A 59 12.86 18.65 -5.66
CA THR A 59 12.47 17.94 -4.45
C THR A 59 11.05 18.27 -4.00
N GLU A 60 10.58 19.51 -4.18
CA GLU A 60 9.19 19.90 -3.91
C GLU A 60 8.18 19.30 -4.89
N ALA A 61 8.56 19.06 -6.14
CA ALA A 61 7.73 18.29 -7.07
C ALA A 61 7.65 16.82 -6.63
N ASP A 62 8.79 16.22 -6.29
CA ASP A 62 8.84 14.83 -5.81
C ASP A 62 8.04 14.65 -4.51
N GLN A 63 8.06 15.64 -3.61
CA GLN A 63 7.27 15.65 -2.39
C GLN A 63 5.76 15.62 -2.66
N ARG A 64 5.27 16.44 -3.59
CA ARG A 64 3.84 16.44 -3.97
C ARG A 64 3.40 15.10 -4.52
N THR A 65 4.26 14.46 -5.31
CA THR A 65 4.02 13.12 -5.85
C THR A 65 3.99 12.06 -4.74
N LEU A 66 4.91 12.14 -3.79
CA LEU A 66 4.96 11.28 -2.61
C LEU A 66 3.70 11.43 -1.75
N ASP A 67 3.25 12.66 -1.50
CA ASP A 67 2.06 12.96 -0.70
C ASP A 67 0.79 12.37 -1.34
N ALA A 68 0.66 12.48 -2.66
CA ALA A 68 -0.45 11.88 -3.40
C ALA A 68 -0.47 10.35 -3.23
N SER A 69 0.69 9.72 -3.39
CA SER A 69 0.87 8.27 -3.23
C SER A 69 0.57 7.81 -1.79
N LYS A 70 1.11 8.50 -0.79
CA LYS A 70 0.83 8.25 0.63
C LYS A 70 -0.65 8.38 0.96
N ASN A 71 -1.33 9.40 0.42
CA ASN A 71 -2.76 9.58 0.64
C ASN A 71 -3.56 8.36 0.15
N VAL A 72 -3.30 7.89 -1.08
CA VAL A 72 -3.96 6.69 -1.60
C VAL A 72 -3.64 5.46 -0.74
N MET A 73 -2.38 5.22 -0.39
CA MET A 73 -1.99 4.06 0.42
C MET A 73 -2.63 4.08 1.81
N ASN A 74 -2.78 5.25 2.44
CA ASN A 74 -3.49 5.39 3.72
C ASN A 74 -4.99 5.08 3.60
N ILE A 75 -5.63 5.50 2.49
CA ILE A 75 -7.04 5.14 2.20
C ILE A 75 -7.14 3.62 1.97
N ALA A 76 -6.21 3.04 1.22
CA ALA A 76 -6.14 1.60 0.97
C ALA A 76 -6.03 0.79 2.28
N GLU A 77 -5.09 1.17 3.15
CA GLU A 77 -4.88 0.51 4.44
C GLU A 77 -6.12 0.60 5.33
N SER A 78 -6.76 1.77 5.39
CA SER A 78 -8.00 1.98 6.15
C SER A 78 -9.15 1.12 5.60
N ALA A 79 -9.29 1.07 4.27
CA ALA A 79 -10.33 0.28 3.62
C ALA A 79 -10.12 -1.22 3.84
N LEU A 80 -8.89 -1.72 3.74
CA LEU A 80 -8.57 -3.12 4.04
C LEU A 80 -8.71 -3.46 5.54
N GLY A 81 -8.49 -2.49 6.43
CA GLY A 81 -8.84 -2.59 7.84
C GLY A 81 -10.34 -2.86 8.03
N ASN A 82 -11.19 -2.02 7.44
CA ASN A 82 -12.65 -2.22 7.47
C ASN A 82 -13.06 -3.57 6.86
N ALA A 83 -12.42 -3.99 5.77
CA ALA A 83 -12.65 -5.29 5.16
C ALA A 83 -12.34 -6.46 6.11
N THR A 84 -11.26 -6.33 6.88
CA THR A 84 -10.87 -7.32 7.88
C THR A 84 -11.96 -7.49 8.94
N ASP A 85 -12.49 -6.38 9.46
CA ASP A 85 -13.53 -6.39 10.48
C ASP A 85 -14.86 -6.99 9.96
N LEU A 86 -15.20 -6.66 8.70
CA LEU A 86 -16.37 -7.23 8.01
C LEU A 86 -16.25 -8.75 7.83
N LEU A 87 -15.08 -9.25 7.42
CA LEU A 87 -14.84 -10.68 7.27
C LEU A 87 -14.83 -11.42 8.61
N GLN A 88 -14.32 -10.82 9.68
CA GLN A 88 -14.44 -11.37 11.03
C GLN A 88 -15.91 -11.45 11.47
N THR A 89 -16.69 -10.39 11.22
CA THR A 89 -18.14 -10.39 11.50
C THR A 89 -18.88 -11.45 10.67
N ALA A 90 -18.48 -11.67 9.42
CA ALA A 90 -19.02 -12.74 8.58
C ALA A 90 -18.73 -14.12 9.19
N ARG A 91 -17.48 -14.35 9.63
CA ARG A 91 -17.07 -15.58 10.31
C ARG A 91 -17.87 -15.85 11.57
N GLU A 92 -18.07 -14.85 12.43
CA GLU A 92 -18.92 -14.97 13.62
C GLU A 92 -20.36 -15.33 13.26
N THR A 93 -20.91 -14.66 12.25
CA THR A 93 -22.27 -14.90 11.75
C THR A 93 -22.41 -16.32 11.18
N LEU A 94 -21.36 -16.84 10.52
CA LEU A 94 -21.30 -18.22 10.03
C LEU A 94 -21.23 -19.23 11.16
N VAL A 95 -20.46 -18.97 12.22
CA VAL A 95 -20.42 -19.83 13.41
C VAL A 95 -21.81 -19.90 14.05
N SER A 96 -22.51 -18.76 14.19
CA SER A 96 -23.89 -18.75 14.66
C SER A 96 -24.83 -19.53 13.72
N ALA A 97 -24.65 -19.40 12.41
CA ALA A 97 -25.40 -20.19 11.42
C ALA A 97 -25.05 -21.69 11.51
N GLY A 98 -23.91 -22.09 12.06
CA GLY A 98 -23.58 -23.49 12.33
C GLY A 98 -24.38 -24.13 13.46
N ASN A 99 -25.12 -23.35 14.25
CA ASN A 99 -25.84 -23.89 15.40
C ASN A 99 -26.96 -24.85 14.98
N GLY A 100 -26.80 -26.14 15.32
CA GLY A 100 -27.74 -27.20 14.96
C GLY A 100 -29.14 -27.06 15.58
N SER A 101 -29.31 -26.20 16.58
CA SER A 101 -30.61 -25.92 17.20
C SER A 101 -31.43 -24.86 16.46
N TYR A 102 -30.85 -24.16 15.47
CA TYR A 102 -31.56 -23.12 14.71
C TYR A 102 -32.39 -23.72 13.58
N SER A 103 -33.65 -23.27 13.52
CA SER A 103 -34.55 -23.57 12.41
C SER A 103 -34.13 -22.85 11.12
N ASP A 104 -34.67 -23.29 9.98
CA ASP A 104 -34.49 -22.61 8.69
C ASP A 104 -34.94 -21.14 8.77
N SER A 105 -36.01 -20.84 9.53
CA SER A 105 -36.47 -19.47 9.76
C SER A 105 -35.50 -18.64 10.59
N ASP A 106 -34.89 -19.21 11.65
CA ASP A 106 -33.92 -18.49 12.48
C ASP A 106 -32.66 -18.12 11.67
N ARG A 107 -32.28 -18.99 10.73
CA ARG A 107 -31.14 -18.79 9.83
C ARG A 107 -31.37 -17.66 8.81
N GLN A 108 -32.62 -17.33 8.47
CA GLN A 108 -32.89 -16.26 7.49
C GLN A 108 -32.35 -14.89 7.93
N ALA A 109 -32.43 -14.58 9.22
CA ALA A 109 -31.89 -13.33 9.76
C ALA A 109 -30.35 -13.27 9.62
N LEU A 110 -29.67 -14.39 9.86
CA LEU A 110 -28.21 -14.50 9.69
C LEU A 110 -27.82 -14.40 8.21
N LEU A 111 -28.61 -14.98 7.31
CA LEU A 111 -28.40 -14.85 5.86
C LEU A 111 -28.56 -13.42 5.38
N ALA A 112 -29.55 -12.67 5.90
CA ALA A 112 -29.69 -11.26 5.61
C ALA A 112 -28.46 -10.46 6.06
N LYS A 113 -27.92 -10.76 7.25
CA LYS A 113 -26.67 -10.15 7.75
C LYS A 113 -25.46 -10.49 6.85
N LEU A 114 -25.31 -11.73 6.40
CA LEU A 114 -24.23 -12.10 5.47
C LEU A 114 -24.33 -11.38 4.12
N LYS A 115 -25.56 -11.20 3.60
CA LYS A 115 -25.79 -10.42 2.38
C LYS A 115 -25.41 -8.95 2.55
N ASP A 116 -25.75 -8.36 3.69
CA ASP A 116 -25.37 -6.98 4.01
C ASP A 116 -23.83 -6.84 4.10
N ILE A 117 -23.16 -7.75 4.81
CA ILE A 117 -21.68 -7.78 4.88
C ILE A 117 -21.07 -7.89 3.47
N ARG A 118 -21.59 -8.77 2.61
CA ARG A 118 -21.16 -8.87 1.21
C ARG A 118 -21.29 -7.53 0.48
N SER A 119 -22.42 -6.83 0.63
CA SER A 119 -22.66 -5.52 0.01
C SER A 119 -21.71 -4.44 0.55
N GLN A 120 -21.40 -4.48 1.85
CA GLN A 120 -20.45 -3.57 2.48
C GLN A 120 -19.03 -3.85 1.99
N LEU A 121 -18.61 -5.10 1.87
CA LEU A 121 -17.32 -5.48 1.28
C LEU A 121 -17.20 -4.99 -0.17
N LEU A 122 -18.29 -5.05 -0.96
CA LEU A 122 -18.28 -4.54 -2.33
C LEU A 122 -18.11 -3.02 -2.36
N THR A 123 -18.74 -2.31 -1.41
CA THR A 123 -18.54 -0.87 -1.23
C THR A 123 -17.09 -0.56 -0.87
N VAL A 124 -16.50 -1.33 0.04
CA VAL A 124 -15.08 -1.19 0.43
C VAL A 124 -14.14 -1.47 -0.74
N ALA A 125 -14.38 -2.52 -1.52
CA ALA A 125 -13.60 -2.82 -2.72
C ALA A 125 -13.69 -1.70 -3.79
N ASN A 126 -14.78 -0.93 -3.79
CA ASN A 126 -14.99 0.25 -4.65
C ASN A 126 -14.71 1.57 -3.92
N THR A 127 -13.78 1.60 -2.96
CA THR A 127 -13.37 2.84 -2.28
C THR A 127 -12.73 3.82 -3.28
N SER A 128 -13.26 5.06 -3.32
CA SER A 128 -12.72 6.13 -4.16
C SER A 128 -11.45 6.74 -3.55
N ASP A 129 -10.54 7.20 -4.41
CA ASP A 129 -9.32 7.93 -4.03
C ASP A 129 -9.54 9.43 -3.75
N GLY A 130 -10.78 9.92 -3.93
CA GLY A 130 -11.14 11.34 -3.78
C GLY A 130 -10.77 12.25 -4.96
N SER A 131 -10.08 11.72 -5.97
CA SER A 131 -9.62 12.44 -7.17
C SER A 131 -10.36 12.01 -8.45
N GLY A 132 -11.44 11.24 -8.30
CA GLY A 132 -12.23 10.70 -9.41
C GLY A 132 -11.84 9.28 -9.84
N GLY A 133 -10.87 8.68 -9.14
CA GLY A 133 -10.47 7.28 -9.32
C GLY A 133 -10.88 6.39 -8.14
N TYR A 134 -10.37 5.16 -8.19
CA TYR A 134 -10.62 4.10 -7.20
C TYR A 134 -9.31 3.49 -6.73
N VAL A 135 -9.19 3.33 -5.42
CA VAL A 135 -7.96 2.87 -4.77
C VAL A 135 -7.57 1.46 -5.21
N PHE A 136 -8.55 0.56 -5.34
CA PHE A 136 -8.36 -0.83 -5.76
C PHE A 136 -8.58 -1.03 -7.28
N GLY A 137 -8.38 0.04 -8.06
CA GLY A 137 -8.66 0.07 -9.50
C GLY A 137 -7.61 -0.59 -10.40
N GLY A 138 -6.56 -1.19 -9.85
CA GLY A 138 -5.48 -1.80 -10.64
C GLY A 138 -4.67 -0.74 -11.40
N GLN A 139 -4.54 -0.83 -12.73
CA GLN A 139 -3.93 0.23 -13.57
C GLN A 139 -4.80 1.50 -13.74
N GLY A 140 -5.71 1.75 -12.80
CA GLY A 140 -6.56 2.93 -12.78
C GLY A 140 -7.92 2.67 -13.42
N SER A 141 -8.96 3.27 -12.84
CA SER A 141 -10.31 3.23 -13.37
C SER A 141 -11.06 4.49 -12.94
N SER A 142 -11.81 5.09 -13.87
CA SER A 142 -12.74 6.20 -13.61
C SER A 142 -14.18 5.72 -13.36
N SER A 143 -14.37 4.42 -13.23
CA SER A 143 -15.66 3.77 -12.93
C SER A 143 -15.45 2.69 -11.87
N PRO A 144 -16.48 2.27 -11.12
CA PRO A 144 -16.34 1.26 -10.08
C PRO A 144 -15.62 0.00 -10.61
N PRO A 145 -14.44 -0.36 -10.08
CA PRO A 145 -13.67 -1.48 -10.61
C PRO A 145 -14.29 -2.85 -10.32
N PHE A 146 -15.12 -2.98 -9.29
CA PHE A 146 -15.82 -4.22 -8.96
C PHE A 146 -17.31 -4.07 -9.22
N VAL A 147 -17.82 -4.88 -10.15
CA VAL A 147 -19.23 -4.84 -10.58
C VAL A 147 -19.91 -6.14 -10.24
N ASP A 148 -21.06 -6.04 -9.59
CA ASP A 148 -21.91 -7.18 -9.27
C ASP A 148 -22.73 -7.58 -10.50
N THR A 149 -22.57 -8.83 -10.94
CA THR A 149 -23.28 -9.39 -12.09
C THR A 149 -24.11 -10.60 -11.67
N THR A 150 -24.94 -11.12 -12.57
CA THR A 150 -25.74 -12.32 -12.30
C THR A 150 -24.88 -13.55 -11.96
N THR A 151 -23.63 -13.58 -12.42
CA THR A 151 -22.67 -14.67 -12.16
C THR A 151 -21.73 -14.40 -10.99
N GLY A 152 -21.92 -13.28 -10.28
CA GLY A 152 -21.07 -12.83 -9.17
C GLY A 152 -20.29 -11.55 -9.49
N VAL A 153 -19.43 -11.14 -8.55
CA VAL A 153 -18.62 -9.92 -8.71
C VAL A 153 -17.44 -10.18 -9.64
N ILE A 154 -17.29 -9.30 -10.63
CA ILE A 154 -16.17 -9.29 -11.59
C ILE A 154 -15.36 -8.00 -11.45
N PHE A 155 -14.08 -8.07 -11.84
CA PHE A 155 -13.22 -6.91 -11.96
C PHE A 155 -13.30 -6.34 -13.38
N GLN A 156 -13.67 -5.07 -13.50
CA GLN A 156 -13.75 -4.29 -14.74
C GLN A 156 -12.62 -3.27 -14.83
N GLY A 157 -11.39 -3.70 -14.51
CA GLY A 157 -10.17 -2.91 -14.66
C GLY A 157 -9.05 -3.73 -15.30
N ALA A 158 -7.86 -3.16 -15.38
CA ALA A 158 -6.65 -3.87 -15.77
C ALA A 158 -5.82 -4.21 -14.53
N ALA A 159 -5.33 -5.45 -14.45
CA ALA A 159 -4.48 -5.93 -13.36
C ALA A 159 -3.15 -5.16 -13.29
N GLY A 160 -2.53 -5.12 -12.12
CA GLY A 160 -1.34 -4.32 -11.85
C GLY A 160 -1.67 -3.00 -11.14
N GLU A 161 -0.78 -2.03 -11.24
CA GLU A 161 -0.83 -0.80 -10.43
C GLU A 161 -0.43 0.41 -11.30
N THR A 162 -0.88 1.59 -10.91
CA THR A 162 -0.42 2.86 -11.48
C THR A 162 0.68 3.44 -10.62
N LEU A 163 1.71 3.99 -11.27
CA LEU A 163 2.87 4.53 -10.61
C LEU A 163 3.03 6.00 -10.96
N ALA A 164 3.20 6.85 -9.95
CA ALA A 164 3.50 8.26 -10.10
C ALA A 164 4.99 8.51 -10.43
N SER A 165 5.86 7.60 -9.97
CA SER A 165 7.29 7.60 -10.25
C SER A 165 7.77 6.17 -10.41
N GLN A 166 8.35 5.85 -11.58
CA GLN A 166 8.95 4.54 -11.85
C GLN A 166 10.23 4.31 -11.05
N ALA A 167 11.00 5.38 -10.78
CA ALA A 167 12.28 5.27 -10.07
C ALA A 167 12.10 4.97 -8.59
N ASP A 168 11.09 5.58 -7.96
CA ASP A 168 10.80 5.44 -6.53
C ASP A 168 9.62 4.48 -6.24
N HIS A 169 9.04 3.90 -7.30
CA HIS A 169 7.88 3.01 -7.27
C HIS A 169 6.70 3.61 -6.48
N LEU A 170 6.30 4.85 -6.74
CA LEU A 170 5.24 5.51 -5.97
C LEU A 170 3.85 5.11 -6.48
N ASN A 171 3.22 4.13 -5.83
CA ASN A 171 1.90 3.61 -6.21
C ASN A 171 0.78 4.66 -6.03
N LEU A 172 -0.08 4.80 -7.03
CA LEU A 172 -1.30 5.60 -6.99
C LEU A 172 -2.57 4.75 -6.94
N THR A 173 -2.41 3.43 -7.00
CA THR A 173 -3.48 2.44 -6.88
C THR A 173 -2.89 1.14 -6.33
N VAL A 174 -3.78 0.24 -5.92
CA VAL A 174 -3.47 -1.12 -5.49
C VAL A 174 -4.12 -2.10 -6.47
N ASP A 175 -3.46 -3.24 -6.71
CA ASP A 175 -4.05 -4.35 -7.48
C ASP A 175 -5.19 -5.02 -6.68
N GLY A 176 -6.38 -4.44 -6.81
CA GLY A 176 -7.58 -4.96 -6.17
C GLY A 176 -7.96 -6.36 -6.65
N GLN A 177 -7.67 -6.72 -7.91
CA GLN A 177 -8.05 -8.03 -8.43
C GLN A 177 -7.33 -9.14 -7.66
N GLN A 178 -6.05 -8.94 -7.35
CA GLN A 178 -5.28 -9.88 -6.55
C GLN A 178 -5.84 -10.06 -5.14
N ILE A 179 -6.22 -8.96 -4.49
CA ILE A 179 -6.72 -8.98 -3.11
C ILE A 179 -8.12 -9.60 -3.02
N TRP A 180 -9.04 -9.17 -3.89
CA TRP A 180 -10.46 -9.47 -3.76
C TRP A 180 -10.90 -10.74 -4.52
N LEU A 181 -10.25 -11.07 -5.63
CA LEU A 181 -10.71 -12.11 -6.56
C LEU A 181 -9.75 -13.30 -6.72
N ASN A 182 -8.46 -13.15 -6.39
CA ASN A 182 -7.42 -14.16 -6.66
C ASN A 182 -6.71 -14.65 -5.39
N GLY A 183 -7.39 -14.64 -4.23
CA GLY A 183 -6.82 -15.20 -3.02
C GLY A 183 -6.47 -16.69 -3.18
N LYS A 184 -5.54 -17.20 -2.38
CA LYS A 184 -5.24 -18.65 -2.35
C LYS A 184 -6.41 -19.37 -1.69
N SER A 185 -6.99 -20.37 -2.36
CA SER A 185 -8.15 -21.10 -1.86
C SER A 185 -7.80 -22.16 -0.80
N GLY A 186 -8.83 -22.73 -0.17
CA GLY A 186 -8.71 -23.90 0.72
C GLY A 186 -7.90 -23.60 1.98
N ASN A 187 -7.09 -24.56 2.43
CA ASN A 187 -6.14 -24.34 3.52
C ASN A 187 -4.79 -23.77 3.05
N GLY A 188 -4.74 -23.21 1.84
CA GLY A 188 -3.52 -22.73 1.20
C GLY A 188 -2.79 -23.78 0.35
N VAL A 189 -3.08 -25.07 0.54
CA VAL A 189 -2.44 -26.18 -0.20
C VAL A 189 -3.47 -26.98 -0.98
N PHE A 190 -4.61 -27.30 -0.36
CA PHE A 190 -5.69 -28.04 -0.99
C PHE A 190 -7.06 -27.54 -0.54
N ASN A 191 -8.06 -27.83 -1.36
CA ASN A 191 -9.48 -27.63 -1.07
C ASN A 191 -10.12 -28.96 -0.68
N THR A 192 -11.09 -28.92 0.21
CA THR A 192 -11.98 -30.05 0.51
C THR A 192 -13.41 -29.70 0.15
N ALA A 193 -14.14 -30.68 -0.37
CA ALA A 193 -15.55 -30.52 -0.72
C ALA A 193 -16.30 -31.83 -0.58
N GLN A 194 -17.63 -31.74 -0.47
CA GLN A 194 -18.48 -32.89 -0.71
C GLN A 194 -18.29 -33.37 -2.15
N GLY A 195 -18.10 -34.66 -2.30
CA GLY A 195 -18.15 -35.33 -3.59
C GLY A 195 -19.60 -35.70 -3.95
N THR A 196 -19.73 -36.64 -4.87
CA THR A 196 -21.01 -37.21 -5.28
C THR A 196 -21.10 -38.63 -4.74
N ASN A 197 -22.27 -39.01 -4.23
CA ASN A 197 -22.47 -40.37 -3.77
C ASN A 197 -22.35 -41.33 -4.96
N VAL A 198 -21.41 -42.27 -4.89
CA VAL A 198 -21.03 -43.13 -6.01
C VAL A 198 -22.12 -44.12 -6.42
N ASN A 199 -23.06 -44.42 -5.52
CA ASN A 199 -24.15 -45.35 -5.78
C ASN A 199 -25.34 -44.66 -6.47
N THR A 200 -25.56 -43.37 -6.17
CA THR A 200 -26.74 -42.63 -6.64
C THR A 200 -26.43 -41.58 -7.70
N GLY A 201 -25.17 -41.15 -7.84
CA GLY A 201 -24.79 -40.02 -8.69
C GLY A 201 -25.35 -38.68 -8.21
N GLN A 202 -25.81 -38.59 -6.96
CA GLN A 202 -26.39 -37.39 -6.35
C GLN A 202 -25.56 -36.92 -5.15
N ALA A 203 -25.99 -35.83 -4.49
CA ALA A 203 -25.37 -35.36 -3.26
C ALA A 203 -25.32 -36.46 -2.19
N ASN A 204 -24.29 -36.41 -1.34
CA ASN A 204 -24.13 -37.34 -0.21
C ASN A 204 -25.40 -37.41 0.64
N THR A 205 -25.72 -38.62 1.09
CA THR A 205 -26.96 -38.90 1.81
C THR A 205 -26.77 -38.99 3.32
N GLY A 206 -25.56 -39.26 3.79
CA GLY A 206 -25.22 -39.26 5.21
C GLY A 206 -25.17 -37.86 5.83
N THR A 207 -24.85 -37.84 7.12
CA THR A 207 -24.62 -36.61 7.90
C THR A 207 -23.13 -36.26 8.01
N GLY A 208 -22.27 -36.99 7.30
CA GLY A 208 -20.83 -36.76 7.24
C GLY A 208 -20.49 -35.39 6.64
N TRP A 209 -19.51 -34.71 7.23
CA TRP A 209 -18.90 -33.50 6.66
C TRP A 209 -17.38 -33.56 6.79
N ILE A 210 -16.69 -32.95 5.84
CA ILE A 210 -15.23 -32.90 5.75
C ILE A 210 -14.71 -31.54 6.24
N SER A 211 -13.66 -31.57 7.06
CA SER A 211 -12.96 -30.36 7.49
C SER A 211 -12.09 -29.77 6.37
N ALA A 212 -11.55 -28.57 6.56
CA ALA A 212 -10.60 -27.96 5.60
C ALA A 212 -9.29 -28.77 5.46
N GLY A 213 -9.03 -29.70 6.38
CA GLY A 213 -7.83 -30.51 6.41
C GLY A 213 -6.57 -29.76 6.84
N THR A 214 -5.51 -30.51 7.05
CA THR A 214 -4.20 -30.03 7.52
C THR A 214 -3.08 -30.70 6.75
N VAL A 215 -1.97 -30.00 6.59
CA VAL A 215 -0.71 -30.57 6.11
C VAL A 215 0.14 -30.94 7.32
N SER A 216 0.39 -32.24 7.51
CA SER A 216 1.21 -32.76 8.61
C SER A 216 2.66 -32.97 8.20
N THR A 217 2.94 -33.22 6.92
CA THR A 217 4.30 -33.44 6.41
C THR A 217 4.49 -32.68 5.09
N PRO A 218 4.93 -31.41 5.14
CA PRO A 218 5.04 -30.56 3.95
C PRO A 218 5.93 -31.13 2.83
N SER A 219 6.96 -31.92 3.16
CA SER A 219 7.86 -32.53 2.18
C SER A 219 7.22 -33.64 1.33
N GLN A 220 6.04 -34.12 1.69
CA GLN A 220 5.30 -35.18 0.98
C GLN A 220 4.10 -34.64 0.19
N VAL A 221 3.82 -33.33 0.29
CA VAL A 221 2.67 -32.72 -0.37
C VAL A 221 2.84 -32.83 -1.89
N PRO A 222 1.83 -33.34 -2.62
CA PRO A 222 1.93 -33.55 -4.05
C PRO A 222 1.72 -32.26 -4.86
N TYR A 223 1.32 -31.16 -4.22
CA TYR A 223 1.01 -29.88 -4.86
C TYR A 223 2.14 -28.85 -4.68
N PRO A 224 2.37 -27.96 -5.66
CA PRO A 224 1.69 -27.90 -6.95
C PRO A 224 2.16 -29.00 -7.92
N ALA A 225 1.25 -29.54 -8.75
CA ALA A 225 1.56 -30.57 -9.75
C ALA A 225 0.86 -30.29 -11.10
N ASN A 226 1.37 -30.87 -12.19
CA ASN A 226 0.75 -30.77 -13.52
C ASN A 226 0.85 -32.13 -14.27
N PRO A 227 -0.26 -32.86 -14.46
CA PRO A 227 -1.60 -32.57 -13.96
C PRO A 227 -1.67 -32.66 -12.43
N SER A 228 -2.52 -31.85 -11.81
CA SER A 228 -2.78 -31.91 -10.36
C SER A 228 -3.55 -33.21 -10.04
N PRO A 229 -3.02 -34.10 -9.20
CA PRO A 229 -3.75 -35.29 -8.79
C PRO A 229 -4.99 -34.90 -7.99
N THR A 230 -6.00 -35.75 -8.00
CA THR A 230 -7.22 -35.60 -7.21
C THR A 230 -7.33 -36.74 -6.23
N TYR A 231 -7.80 -36.46 -5.01
CA TYR A 231 -8.03 -37.49 -4.01
C TYR A 231 -9.49 -37.54 -3.61
N ALA A 232 -9.99 -38.73 -3.33
CA ALA A 232 -11.33 -38.92 -2.81
C ALA A 232 -11.31 -39.87 -1.60
N ILE A 233 -12.18 -39.60 -0.64
CA ILE A 233 -12.48 -40.53 0.45
C ILE A 233 -13.89 -41.05 0.20
N GLN A 234 -14.01 -42.34 -0.06
CA GLN A 234 -15.27 -42.99 -0.37
C GLN A 234 -15.69 -43.90 0.79
N PHE A 235 -16.95 -43.77 1.22
CA PHE A 235 -17.48 -44.52 2.35
C PHE A 235 -18.27 -45.75 1.90
N HIS A 236 -18.11 -46.82 2.68
CA HIS A 236 -18.85 -48.06 2.56
C HIS A 236 -19.52 -48.37 3.90
N VAL A 237 -20.83 -48.57 3.89
CA VAL A 237 -21.61 -48.84 5.11
C VAL A 237 -22.40 -50.13 4.94
N SER A 238 -22.07 -51.14 5.75
CA SER A 238 -22.78 -52.41 5.80
C SER A 238 -23.19 -52.71 7.25
N GLY A 239 -24.49 -52.65 7.52
CA GLY A 239 -25.01 -52.75 8.89
C GLY A 239 -24.53 -51.58 9.75
N SER A 240 -23.87 -51.87 10.88
CA SER A 240 -23.29 -50.87 11.78
C SER A 240 -21.80 -50.58 11.51
N THR A 241 -21.18 -51.28 10.55
CA THR A 241 -19.77 -51.08 10.21
C THR A 241 -19.65 -50.05 9.10
N THR A 242 -18.88 -49.00 9.36
CA THR A 242 -18.51 -47.99 8.37
C THR A 242 -17.01 -48.10 8.09
N THR A 243 -16.66 -48.29 6.83
CA THR A 243 -15.28 -48.27 6.35
C THR A 243 -15.12 -47.21 5.26
N TYR A 244 -13.89 -46.84 4.96
CA TYR A 244 -13.59 -45.95 3.86
C TYR A 244 -12.40 -46.43 3.03
N ASP A 245 -12.41 -45.99 1.78
CA ASP A 245 -11.30 -46.12 0.85
C ASP A 245 -10.76 -44.72 0.56
N VAL A 246 -9.45 -44.61 0.38
CA VAL A 246 -8.79 -43.41 -0.12
C VAL A 246 -8.35 -43.68 -1.55
N LEU A 247 -8.75 -42.81 -2.47
CA LEU A 247 -8.48 -42.92 -3.89
C LEU A 247 -7.57 -41.78 -4.34
N GLU A 248 -6.68 -42.07 -5.29
CA GLU A 248 -5.86 -41.14 -6.06
C GLU A 248 -6.22 -41.29 -7.54
N ASP A 249 -6.81 -40.24 -8.12
CA ASP A 249 -7.32 -40.23 -9.50
C ASP A 249 -8.23 -41.43 -9.82
N GLY A 250 -9.09 -41.77 -8.86
CA GLY A 250 -10.02 -42.90 -8.96
C GLY A 250 -9.42 -44.28 -8.68
N ASN A 251 -8.12 -44.38 -8.41
CA ASN A 251 -7.45 -45.63 -8.05
C ASN A 251 -7.29 -45.74 -6.53
N PRO A 252 -7.67 -46.87 -5.90
CA PRO A 252 -7.55 -47.01 -4.45
C PRO A 252 -6.08 -47.07 -4.00
N ILE A 253 -5.70 -46.21 -3.06
CA ILE A 253 -4.38 -46.19 -2.39
C ILE A 253 -4.46 -46.67 -0.94
N ALA A 254 -5.66 -46.71 -0.36
CA ALA A 254 -5.97 -47.45 0.86
C ALA A 254 -7.42 -47.93 0.79
N THR A 255 -7.70 -49.14 1.26
CA THR A 255 -9.03 -49.76 1.17
C THR A 255 -9.48 -50.34 2.50
N GLY A 256 -10.79 -50.35 2.75
CA GLY A 256 -11.44 -51.01 3.88
C GLY A 256 -10.99 -50.48 5.24
N GLN A 257 -10.55 -49.22 5.31
CA GLN A 257 -10.06 -48.63 6.55
C GLN A 257 -11.24 -48.37 7.50
N PRO A 258 -11.13 -48.68 8.80
CA PRO A 258 -12.22 -48.45 9.75
C PRO A 258 -12.45 -46.94 9.95
N TYR A 259 -13.71 -46.50 9.94
CA TYR A 259 -14.07 -45.12 10.21
C TYR A 259 -14.42 -44.89 11.68
N THR A 260 -13.85 -43.83 12.25
CA THR A 260 -14.26 -43.26 13.54
C THR A 260 -14.53 -41.77 13.34
N SER A 261 -15.73 -41.31 13.73
CA SER A 261 -16.08 -39.89 13.62
C SER A 261 -15.11 -39.00 14.39
N ASN A 262 -14.76 -37.86 13.80
CA ASN A 262 -13.82 -36.85 14.33
C ASN A 262 -12.35 -37.29 14.38
N GLN A 263 -12.01 -38.49 13.89
CA GLN A 263 -10.62 -38.90 13.72
C GLN A 263 -10.08 -38.36 12.39
N GLN A 264 -8.81 -37.92 12.39
CA GLN A 264 -8.14 -37.55 11.14
C GLN A 264 -7.89 -38.78 10.26
N ILE A 265 -8.20 -38.65 8.98
CA ILE A 265 -7.89 -39.58 7.92
C ILE A 265 -6.67 -39.03 7.17
N ALA A 266 -5.56 -39.74 7.25
CA ALA A 266 -4.35 -39.40 6.50
C ALA A 266 -4.48 -39.85 5.05
N ILE A 267 -3.98 -39.04 4.12
CA ILE A 267 -3.83 -39.41 2.71
C ILE A 267 -2.47 -40.12 2.58
N PRO A 268 -2.44 -41.45 2.34
CA PRO A 268 -1.22 -42.25 2.43
C PRO A 268 -0.07 -41.70 1.59
N GLY A 269 1.06 -41.43 2.24
CA GLY A 269 2.29 -40.98 1.59
C GLY A 269 2.25 -39.55 1.02
N LYS A 270 1.19 -38.78 1.28
CA LYS A 270 1.03 -37.41 0.73
C LYS A 270 1.15 -36.29 1.76
N GLY A 271 1.41 -36.60 3.02
CA GLY A 271 1.57 -35.61 4.09
C GLY A 271 0.34 -34.73 4.36
N MET A 272 -0.82 -35.10 3.83
CA MET A 272 -2.11 -34.43 4.00
C MET A 272 -3.01 -35.27 4.90
N ALA A 273 -3.85 -34.61 5.69
CA ALA A 273 -4.88 -35.27 6.47
C ALA A 273 -6.15 -34.42 6.50
N VAL A 274 -7.31 -35.09 6.57
CA VAL A 274 -8.62 -34.45 6.69
C VAL A 274 -9.40 -35.05 7.83
N GLY A 275 -10.24 -34.26 8.49
CA GLY A 275 -11.18 -34.76 9.49
C GLY A 275 -12.53 -35.02 8.83
N ILE A 276 -13.14 -36.16 9.11
CA ILE A 276 -14.54 -36.42 8.75
C ILE A 276 -15.33 -36.67 10.03
N SER A 277 -16.46 -35.99 10.14
CA SER A 277 -17.29 -35.97 11.33
C SER A 277 -18.73 -36.26 10.96
N GLY A 278 -19.47 -36.93 11.85
CA GLY A 278 -20.84 -37.37 11.60
C GLY A 278 -20.92 -38.81 11.11
N ALA A 279 -22.05 -39.20 10.51
CA ALA A 279 -22.29 -40.55 10.01
C ALA A 279 -22.46 -40.52 8.49
N PRO A 280 -21.39 -40.77 7.71
CA PRO A 280 -21.48 -41.00 6.27
C PRO A 280 -22.42 -42.17 5.97
N ALA A 281 -23.12 -42.10 4.85
CA ALA A 281 -23.91 -43.21 4.32
C ALA A 281 -23.12 -43.99 3.26
N ASP A 282 -23.62 -45.16 2.89
CA ASP A 282 -22.99 -45.99 1.87
C ASP A 282 -22.88 -45.25 0.53
N GLY A 283 -21.69 -45.25 -0.04
CA GLY A 283 -21.36 -44.57 -1.29
C GLY A 283 -21.08 -43.08 -1.16
N ASP A 284 -21.20 -42.46 0.02
CA ASP A 284 -20.84 -41.04 0.18
C ASP A 284 -19.35 -40.82 -0.13
N SER A 285 -19.03 -39.70 -0.79
CA SER A 285 -17.64 -39.36 -1.12
C SER A 285 -17.27 -37.92 -0.77
N PHE A 286 -16.00 -37.69 -0.47
CA PHE A 286 -15.45 -36.35 -0.23
C PHE A 286 -14.19 -36.16 -1.04
N ASN A 287 -14.09 -35.01 -1.70
CA ASN A 287 -13.03 -34.73 -2.65
C ASN A 287 -11.99 -33.78 -2.05
N ILE A 288 -10.74 -34.00 -2.44
CA ILE A 288 -9.58 -33.19 -2.08
C ILE A 288 -8.88 -32.81 -3.39
N THR A 289 -8.72 -31.52 -3.64
CA THR A 289 -8.17 -30.98 -4.88
C THR A 289 -7.16 -29.88 -4.60
N GLU A 290 -6.27 -29.58 -5.54
CA GLU A 290 -5.25 -28.53 -5.36
C GLU A 290 -5.86 -27.15 -5.09
N ALA A 291 -5.24 -26.39 -4.18
CA ALA A 291 -5.58 -24.99 -3.95
C ALA A 291 -5.01 -24.08 -5.05
N HIS A 292 -5.84 -23.16 -5.55
CA HIS A 292 -5.49 -22.24 -6.63
C HIS A 292 -5.64 -20.78 -6.19
N ASN A 293 -5.02 -19.85 -6.93
CA ASN A 293 -5.15 -18.40 -6.73
C ASN A 293 -6.40 -17.89 -7.44
N ASN A 294 -7.56 -18.37 -7.03
CA ASN A 294 -8.86 -18.07 -7.64
C ASN A 294 -9.98 -17.89 -6.60
N LEU A 295 -9.62 -17.66 -5.34
CA LEU A 295 -10.57 -17.37 -4.29
C LEU A 295 -11.14 -15.97 -4.49
N ASN A 296 -12.38 -15.92 -4.95
CA ASN A 296 -13.18 -14.71 -5.00
C ASN A 296 -14.02 -14.60 -3.73
N ILE A 297 -13.74 -13.56 -2.93
CA ILE A 297 -14.34 -13.34 -1.60
C ILE A 297 -15.87 -13.22 -1.70
N PHE A 298 -16.36 -12.51 -2.73
CA PHE A 298 -17.79 -12.32 -2.95
C PHE A 298 -18.48 -13.62 -3.33
N THR A 299 -17.91 -14.37 -4.27
CA THR A 299 -18.48 -15.67 -4.67
C THR A 299 -18.44 -16.70 -3.53
N SER A 300 -17.47 -16.57 -2.61
CA SER A 300 -17.38 -17.41 -1.42
C SER A 300 -18.55 -17.14 -0.48
N LEU A 301 -18.83 -15.87 -0.18
CA LEU A 301 -20.03 -15.48 0.57
C LEU A 301 -21.32 -15.91 -0.15
N ASP A 302 -21.41 -15.71 -1.47
CA ASP A 302 -22.59 -16.09 -2.27
C ASP A 302 -22.86 -17.59 -2.23
N LYS A 303 -21.81 -18.42 -2.34
CA LYS A 303 -21.92 -19.88 -2.24
C LYS A 303 -22.44 -20.30 -0.87
N VAL A 304 -21.94 -19.69 0.20
CA VAL A 304 -22.35 -20.02 1.57
C VAL A 304 -23.79 -19.56 1.84
N ILE A 305 -24.14 -18.34 1.42
CA ILE A 305 -25.52 -17.82 1.51
C ILE A 305 -26.47 -18.74 0.75
N SER A 306 -26.11 -19.15 -0.48
CA SER A 306 -26.93 -20.04 -1.30
C SER A 306 -27.10 -21.41 -0.65
N ALA A 307 -26.01 -22.01 -0.15
CA ALA A 307 -26.04 -23.29 0.53
C ALA A 307 -26.94 -23.26 1.77
N LEU A 308 -26.79 -22.25 2.63
CA LEU A 308 -27.58 -22.10 3.86
C LEU A 308 -29.03 -21.67 3.61
N SER A 309 -29.35 -21.10 2.44
CA SER A 309 -30.72 -20.73 2.06
C SER A 309 -31.55 -21.88 1.50
N THR A 310 -30.92 -23.02 1.21
CA THR A 310 -31.60 -24.19 0.67
C THR A 310 -32.53 -24.77 1.74
N PRO A 311 -33.85 -24.91 1.49
CA PRO A 311 -34.78 -25.42 2.50
C PRO A 311 -34.54 -26.90 2.83
N ASN A 312 -34.87 -27.31 4.06
CA ASN A 312 -34.85 -28.71 4.50
C ASN A 312 -33.48 -29.42 4.36
N GLN A 313 -32.38 -28.68 4.51
CA GLN A 313 -31.06 -29.29 4.52
C GLN A 313 -30.87 -30.22 5.72
N ARG A 314 -30.18 -31.33 5.49
CA ARG A 314 -29.75 -32.23 6.56
C ARG A 314 -28.66 -31.52 7.37
N GLY A 315 -28.58 -31.81 8.67
CA GLY A 315 -27.58 -31.19 9.56
C GLY A 315 -26.13 -31.32 9.05
N GLY A 316 -25.77 -32.42 8.37
CA GLY A 316 -24.45 -32.59 7.76
C GLY A 316 -24.18 -31.64 6.56
N GLN A 317 -25.20 -31.34 5.76
CA GLN A 317 -25.09 -30.40 4.63
C GLN A 317 -24.91 -28.96 5.13
N VAL A 318 -25.68 -28.59 6.15
CA VAL A 318 -25.53 -27.30 6.84
C VAL A 318 -24.11 -27.19 7.43
N GLN A 319 -23.66 -28.21 8.16
CA GLN A 319 -22.34 -28.17 8.79
C GLN A 319 -21.21 -28.13 7.76
N GLN A 320 -21.37 -28.81 6.62
CA GLN A 320 -20.44 -28.68 5.50
C GLN A 320 -20.40 -27.25 4.97
N ALA A 321 -21.55 -26.65 4.68
CA ALA A 321 -21.64 -25.30 4.15
C ALA A 321 -20.98 -24.28 5.09
N VAL A 322 -21.21 -24.41 6.39
CA VAL A 322 -20.57 -23.56 7.41
C VAL A 322 -19.06 -23.77 7.46
N ASN A 323 -18.58 -25.03 7.48
CA ASN A 323 -17.14 -25.29 7.55
C ASN A 323 -16.40 -24.85 6.28
N THR A 324 -16.95 -25.13 5.09
CA THR A 324 -16.40 -24.62 3.83
C THR A 324 -16.42 -23.10 3.81
N GLY A 325 -17.51 -22.48 4.28
CA GLY A 325 -17.62 -21.03 4.39
C GLY A 325 -16.59 -20.42 5.34
N MET A 326 -16.40 -20.99 6.54
CA MET A 326 -15.38 -20.55 7.48
C MET A 326 -13.97 -20.64 6.88
N ALA A 327 -13.63 -21.77 6.24
CA ALA A 327 -12.33 -21.93 5.59
C ALA A 327 -12.12 -20.90 4.47
N GLN A 328 -13.16 -20.59 3.69
CA GLN A 328 -13.09 -19.56 2.66
C GLN A 328 -12.99 -18.15 3.27
N MET A 329 -13.65 -17.86 4.39
CA MET A 329 -13.51 -16.57 5.08
C MET A 329 -12.12 -16.41 5.70
N ASP A 330 -11.54 -17.47 6.26
CA ASP A 330 -10.18 -17.46 6.78
C ASP A 330 -9.16 -17.24 5.64
N ALA A 331 -9.36 -17.88 4.48
CA ALA A 331 -8.53 -17.65 3.30
C ALA A 331 -8.72 -16.25 2.69
N ALA A 332 -9.95 -15.71 2.72
CA ALA A 332 -10.24 -14.32 2.33
C ALA A 332 -9.56 -13.31 3.26
N LEU A 333 -9.60 -13.57 4.58
CA LEU A 333 -8.89 -12.78 5.59
C LEU A 333 -7.39 -12.79 5.32
N ALA A 334 -6.80 -13.95 5.02
CA ALA A 334 -5.39 -14.05 4.66
C ALA A 334 -5.05 -13.23 3.40
N SER A 335 -5.93 -13.24 2.39
CA SER A 335 -5.76 -12.41 1.17
C SER A 335 -5.77 -10.92 1.49
N VAL A 336 -6.76 -10.46 2.25
CA VAL A 336 -6.87 -9.05 2.68
C VAL A 336 -5.69 -8.65 3.56
N GLN A 337 -5.26 -9.50 4.50
CA GLN A 337 -4.07 -9.26 5.33
C GLN A 337 -2.78 -9.21 4.50
N GLY A 338 -2.64 -10.04 3.47
CA GLY A 338 -1.54 -9.96 2.51
C GLY A 338 -1.53 -8.62 1.77
N GLY A 339 -2.70 -8.15 1.35
CA GLY A 339 -2.87 -6.81 0.77
C GLY A 339 -2.47 -5.68 1.74
N ARG A 340 -2.88 -5.77 3.01
CA ARG A 340 -2.48 -4.80 4.06
C ARG A 340 -0.98 -4.80 4.31
N ALA A 341 -0.37 -5.97 4.39
CA ALA A 341 1.07 -6.09 4.56
C ALA A 341 1.83 -5.44 3.40
N ALA A 342 1.37 -5.66 2.15
CA ALA A 342 1.94 -5.01 0.98
C ALA A 342 1.79 -3.48 1.04
N VAL A 343 0.59 -2.96 1.32
CA VAL A 343 0.36 -1.51 1.47
C VAL A 343 1.20 -0.91 2.62
N GLY A 344 1.33 -1.62 3.74
CA GLY A 344 2.18 -1.21 4.87
C GLY A 344 3.66 -1.14 4.50
N GLU A 345 4.17 -2.08 3.70
CA GLU A 345 5.53 -2.02 3.16
C GLU A 345 5.71 -0.78 2.25
N GLN A 346 4.72 -0.48 1.41
CA GLN A 346 4.72 0.71 0.56
C GLN A 346 4.80 1.99 1.39
N LEU A 347 3.98 2.12 2.45
CA LEU A 347 4.00 3.25 3.37
C LEU A 347 5.37 3.41 4.06
N ASN A 348 5.95 2.33 4.56
CA ASN A 348 7.28 2.36 5.19
C ASN A 348 8.37 2.84 4.21
N ARG A 349 8.31 2.39 2.95
CA ARG A 349 9.23 2.88 1.91
C ARG A 349 9.02 4.38 1.66
N MET A 350 7.78 4.82 1.58
CA MET A 350 7.43 6.22 1.38
C MET A 350 7.91 7.12 2.53
N ASP A 351 7.95 6.64 3.77
CA ASP A 351 8.56 7.36 4.90
C ASP A 351 10.09 7.48 4.77
N GLY A 352 10.75 6.45 4.23
CA GLY A 352 12.16 6.52 3.87
C GLY A 352 12.43 7.56 2.77
N ILE A 353 11.60 7.58 1.73
CA ILE A 353 11.70 8.57 0.63
C ILE A 353 11.43 9.98 1.14
N GLN A 354 10.44 10.16 2.02
CA GLN A 354 10.16 11.42 2.71
C GLN A 354 11.42 11.98 3.38
N THR A 355 12.02 11.17 4.24
CA THR A 355 13.23 11.54 5.01
C THR A 355 14.38 11.92 4.08
N ARG A 356 14.56 11.19 2.97
CA ARG A 356 15.57 11.50 1.95
C ARG A 356 15.29 12.85 1.28
N ASN A 357 14.05 13.08 0.86
CA ASN A 357 13.64 14.32 0.21
C ASN A 357 13.81 15.53 1.15
N ASP A 358 13.40 15.40 2.42
CA ASP A 358 13.58 16.45 3.43
C ASP A 358 15.07 16.78 3.63
N SER A 359 15.93 15.76 3.66
CA SER A 359 17.39 15.93 3.77
C SER A 359 17.98 16.63 2.54
N LEU A 360 17.57 16.24 1.33
CA LEU A 360 18.01 16.88 0.08
C LEU A 360 17.55 18.34 -0.01
N LYS A 361 16.32 18.62 0.41
CA LYS A 361 15.77 19.98 0.46
C LYS A 361 16.56 20.85 1.43
N LEU A 362 16.84 20.36 2.64
CA LEU A 362 17.61 21.08 3.64
C LEU A 362 19.06 21.34 3.18
N ALA A 363 19.70 20.35 2.55
CA ALA A 363 21.05 20.50 2.01
C ALA A 363 21.09 21.56 0.90
N ALA A 364 20.12 21.54 -0.02
CA ALA A 364 20.01 22.55 -1.07
C ALA A 364 19.69 23.95 -0.50
N GLN A 365 18.84 24.05 0.51
CA GLN A 365 18.58 25.32 1.21
C GLN A 365 19.84 25.88 1.87
N THR A 366 20.64 25.00 2.49
CA THR A 366 21.93 25.37 3.09
C THR A 366 22.93 25.86 2.03
N GLU A 367 23.05 25.15 0.90
CA GLU A 367 23.94 25.56 -0.19
C GLU A 367 23.51 26.91 -0.79
N LYS A 368 22.20 27.12 -0.95
CA LYS A 368 21.66 28.42 -1.39
C LYS A 368 22.01 29.53 -0.40
N SER A 369 21.78 29.31 0.89
CA SER A 369 22.08 30.26 1.95
C SER A 369 23.57 30.63 1.98
N ASN A 370 24.46 29.62 1.93
CA ASN A 370 25.91 29.84 1.86
C ASN A 370 26.35 30.63 0.61
N ALA A 371 25.62 30.51 -0.50
CA ALA A 371 25.92 31.21 -1.74
C ALA A 371 25.40 32.65 -1.74
N GLU A 372 24.19 32.90 -1.23
CA GLU A 372 23.45 34.15 -1.42
C GLU A 372 23.36 35.02 -0.16
N ASP A 373 23.30 34.43 1.03
CA ASP A 373 22.96 35.15 2.25
C ASP A 373 24.14 35.95 2.81
N LEU A 374 23.83 37.08 3.44
CA LEU A 374 24.79 37.98 4.06
C LEU A 374 24.97 37.65 5.54
N ASP A 375 26.22 37.55 6.00
CA ASP A 375 26.53 37.66 7.43
C ASP A 375 26.28 39.09 7.90
N MET A 376 25.10 39.35 8.48
CA MET A 376 24.70 40.67 8.95
C MET A 376 25.66 41.25 9.98
N VAL A 377 26.28 40.43 10.84
CA VAL A 377 27.16 40.92 11.90
C VAL A 377 28.44 41.48 11.28
N ALA A 378 29.08 40.72 10.40
CA ALA A 378 30.25 41.17 9.66
C ALA A 378 29.92 42.36 8.74
N ALA A 379 28.77 42.32 8.07
CA ALA A 379 28.34 43.37 7.14
C ALA A 379 28.06 44.71 7.83
N ILE A 380 27.40 44.71 9.00
CA ILE A 380 27.17 45.94 9.78
C ILE A 380 28.51 46.55 10.21
N SER A 381 29.45 45.73 10.68
CA SER A 381 30.79 46.21 11.06
C SER A 381 31.54 46.81 9.86
N SER A 382 31.53 46.13 8.71
CA SER A 382 32.12 46.64 7.47
C SER A 382 31.48 47.95 7.03
N PHE A 383 30.15 48.03 7.04
CA PHE A 383 29.40 49.24 6.68
C PHE A 383 29.73 50.43 7.57
N GLN A 384 29.82 50.23 8.89
CA GLN A 384 30.24 51.28 9.83
C GLN A 384 31.66 51.77 9.57
N ASN A 385 32.59 50.84 9.29
CA ASN A 385 33.96 51.19 8.92
C ASN A 385 34.02 51.98 7.59
N GLN A 386 33.24 51.56 6.58
CA GLN A 386 33.14 52.26 5.30
C GLN A 386 32.53 53.66 5.47
N GLN A 387 31.47 53.80 6.27
CA GLN A 387 30.83 55.08 6.58
C GLN A 387 31.82 56.04 7.26
N THR A 388 32.53 55.57 8.28
CA THR A 388 33.55 56.35 8.99
C THR A 388 34.68 56.75 8.06
N GLY A 389 35.17 55.83 7.23
CA GLY A 389 36.21 56.11 6.24
C GLY A 389 35.78 57.11 5.15
N TYR A 390 34.51 57.07 4.72
CA TYR A 390 33.95 58.04 3.79
C TYR A 390 33.86 59.44 4.41
N GLN A 391 33.41 59.55 5.67
CA GLN A 391 33.40 60.82 6.40
C GLN A 391 34.81 61.39 6.58
N ALA A 392 35.79 60.55 6.95
CA ALA A 392 37.19 60.96 7.05
C ALA A 392 37.76 61.46 5.71
N ALA A 393 37.43 60.78 4.60
CA ALA A 393 37.83 61.19 3.26
C ALA A 393 37.22 62.55 2.87
N LEU A 394 35.94 62.79 3.18
CA LEU A 394 35.27 64.09 2.99
C LEU A 394 35.96 65.21 3.79
N GLN A 395 36.32 64.96 5.05
CA GLN A 395 37.02 65.93 5.90
C GLN A 395 38.44 66.22 5.40
N SER A 396 39.17 65.18 4.96
CA SER A 396 40.51 65.33 4.38
C SER A 396 40.46 66.15 3.08
N TYR A 397 39.49 65.84 2.22
CA TYR A 397 39.25 66.60 0.99
C TYR A 397 38.91 68.07 1.27
N ALA A 398 38.00 68.34 2.22
CA ALA A 398 37.67 69.70 2.64
C ALA A 398 38.88 70.46 3.21
N SER A 399 39.80 69.76 3.89
CA SER A 399 41.04 70.35 4.42
C SER A 399 42.05 70.67 3.31
N ILE A 400 42.17 69.79 2.30
CA ILE A 400 43.02 70.01 1.10
C ILE A 400 42.50 71.19 0.27
N GLN A 401 41.18 71.28 0.07
CA GLN A 401 40.55 72.42 -0.61
C GLN A 401 40.80 73.75 0.11
N LYS A 402 40.78 73.76 1.46
CA LYS A 402 41.12 74.95 2.26
C LYS A 402 42.59 75.35 2.11
N LEU A 403 43.53 74.39 2.11
CA LEU A 403 44.97 74.67 1.92
C LEU A 403 45.29 75.21 0.53
N SER A 404 44.64 74.70 -0.53
CA SER A 404 44.86 75.22 -1.89
C SER A 404 44.34 76.65 -2.04
N LEU A 405 43.25 77.01 -1.35
CA LEU A 405 42.70 78.37 -1.36
C LEU A 405 43.62 79.34 -0.60
N PHE A 406 44.19 78.92 0.54
CA PHE A 406 45.17 79.73 1.28
C PHE A 406 46.47 79.94 0.49
N GLN A 407 46.98 78.95 -0.25
CA GLN A 407 48.13 79.12 -1.13
C GLN A 407 47.83 79.97 -2.38
N TYR A 408 46.58 79.98 -2.85
CA TYR A 408 46.15 80.82 -3.97
C TYR A 408 45.94 82.30 -3.56
N ILE A 409 45.67 82.57 -2.29
CA ILE A 409 45.47 83.93 -1.75
C ILE A 409 46.80 84.53 -1.22
N ASN A 410 47.76 83.70 -0.78
CA ASN A 410 49.04 84.14 -0.20
C ASN A 410 50.26 84.04 -1.15
N GLY A 411 50.04 83.82 -2.46
CA GLY A 411 51.07 83.92 -3.50
C GLY A 411 50.53 84.71 -4.67
#